data_AF-A0A6H0ZR64-F1
#
_entry.id   AF-A0A6H0ZR64-F1
#
_cell.length_a   1.000
_cell.length_b   1.000
_cell.length_c   1.000
_cell.angle_alpha   90.00
_cell.angle_beta   90.00
_cell.angle_gamma   90.00
#
_symmetry.space_group_name_H-M   'P 1'
#
loop_
_entity.id
_entity.type
_entity.pdbx_description
1 polymer ?
#
loop_
_entity_poly.entity_id
_entity_poly.type
_entity_poly.pdbx_seq_one_letter_code
_entity_poly.pdbx_strand_id
1 'polypeptide(L)'
;MRSGEVGVKDEIFMAAMKYASDSAASTSDKDAMLVGSYADRTDWAALCEAFPLAHVTGMQSAIARGWTSAKSHGLGQLSQPERMPQPPKWGDYDIDWFPAWNLPWGVEMRLDSAARTFRVASPERKLLELVVNEAHYGEDDVAEA
;
A
#
# COMPACT_ATOMS: atom_id res chain seq x y z
N MET A 1 8.44 -0.40 40.46
CA MET A 1 8.80 0.09 39.12
C MET A 1 10.31 0.24 39.06
N ARG A 2 10.99 -0.37 38.07
CA ARG A 2 12.44 -0.19 37.90
C ARG A 2 12.69 1.17 37.25
N SER A 3 13.56 1.97 37.86
CA SER A 3 14.07 3.23 37.35
C SER A 3 14.96 2.94 36.13
N GLY A 4 14.55 3.38 34.93
CA GLY A 4 15.39 3.27 33.73
C GLY A 4 14.69 3.05 32.38
N GLU A 5 13.41 2.67 32.34
CA GLU A 5 12.66 2.49 31.08
C GLU A 5 11.65 3.62 30.85
N VAL A 6 12.08 4.87 30.66
CA VAL A 6 11.15 5.94 30.29
C VAL A 6 11.87 6.92 29.36
N GLY A 7 11.40 7.08 28.12
CA GLY A 7 11.88 8.10 27.17
C GLY A 7 12.10 7.58 25.75
N VAL A 8 13.00 6.62 25.56
CA VAL A 8 13.42 6.19 24.19
C VAL A 8 12.28 5.53 23.41
N LYS A 9 11.43 4.74 24.07
CA LYS A 9 10.28 4.09 23.42
C LYS A 9 9.23 5.11 22.97
N ASP A 10 8.99 6.14 23.78
CA ASP A 10 7.97 7.16 23.49
C ASP A 10 8.43 8.11 22.38
N GLU A 11 9.71 8.54 22.39
CA GLU A 11 10.26 9.39 21.33
C GLU A 11 10.30 8.68 19.98
N ILE A 12 10.73 7.40 19.96
CA ILE A 12 10.73 6.59 18.73
C ILE A 12 9.30 6.35 18.24
N PHE A 13 8.37 6.05 19.15
CA PHE A 13 6.96 5.88 18.81
C PHE A 13 6.36 7.17 18.23
N MET A 14 6.60 8.31 18.86
CA MET A 14 6.13 9.62 18.37
C MET A 14 6.76 9.98 17.03
N ALA A 15 8.04 9.67 16.82
CA ALA A 15 8.70 9.86 15.53
C ALA A 15 8.10 8.97 14.44
N ALA A 16 7.80 7.71 14.74
CA ALA A 16 7.15 6.78 13.82
C ALA A 16 5.72 7.25 13.47
N MET A 17 4.95 7.68 14.47
CA MET A 17 3.61 8.24 14.27
C MET A 17 3.65 9.53 13.46
N LYS A 18 4.61 10.42 13.73
CA LYS A 18 4.80 11.65 12.96
C LYS A 18 5.15 11.33 11.51
N TYR A 19 6.07 10.40 11.27
CA TYR A 19 6.44 10.00 9.91
C TYR A 19 5.24 9.38 9.16
N ALA A 20 4.44 8.53 9.82
CA ALA A 20 3.20 8.01 9.23
C ALA A 20 2.21 9.13 8.88
N SER A 21 2.02 10.10 9.79
CA SER A 21 1.15 11.26 9.54
C SER A 21 1.66 12.14 8.40
N ASP A 22 2.96 12.47 8.37
CA ASP A 22 3.59 13.29 7.34
C ASP A 22 3.53 12.57 5.97
N SER A 23 3.70 11.25 5.97
CA SER A 23 3.64 10.41 4.76
C SER A 23 2.23 10.32 4.18
N ALA A 24 1.19 10.43 5.01
CA ALA A 24 -0.21 10.37 4.57
C ALA A 24 -0.73 11.69 3.97
N ALA A 25 0.01 12.80 4.13
CA ALA A 25 -0.42 14.16 3.79
C ALA A 25 -0.51 14.45 2.27
N SER A 26 0.01 13.58 1.41
CA SER A 26 -0.06 13.71 -0.05
C SER A 26 -1.41 13.33 -0.67
N THR A 27 -2.31 12.71 0.09
CA THR A 27 -3.63 12.25 -0.39
C THR A 27 -4.76 13.11 0.19
N SER A 28 -5.76 13.44 -0.64
CA SER A 28 -6.96 14.19 -0.22
C SER A 28 -7.80 13.45 0.83
N ASP A 29 -8.58 14.16 1.65
CA ASP A 29 -9.38 13.56 2.73
C ASP A 29 -10.35 12.47 2.23
N LYS A 30 -10.96 12.66 1.06
CA LYS A 30 -11.90 11.69 0.49
C LYS A 30 -11.19 10.41 0.05
N ASP A 31 -10.08 10.55 -0.66
CA ASP A 31 -9.27 9.41 -1.12
C ASP A 31 -8.69 8.67 0.10
N ALA A 32 -8.25 9.40 1.11
CA ALA A 32 -7.73 8.86 2.37
C ALA A 32 -8.76 7.95 3.07
N MET A 33 -10.02 8.40 3.15
CA MET A 33 -11.10 7.60 3.74
C MET A 33 -11.41 6.34 2.93
N LEU A 34 -11.45 6.44 1.59
CA LEU A 34 -11.69 5.30 0.72
C LEU A 34 -10.58 4.26 0.84
N VAL A 35 -9.32 4.71 0.88
CA VAL A 35 -8.15 3.84 1.01
C VAL A 35 -8.19 3.08 2.33
N GLY A 36 -8.48 3.76 3.44
CA GLY A 36 -8.63 3.12 4.74
C GLY A 36 -9.74 2.06 4.73
N SER A 37 -10.92 2.40 4.22
CA SER A 37 -12.05 1.47 4.17
C SER A 37 -11.77 0.24 3.29
N TYR A 38 -11.02 0.41 2.21
CA TYR A 38 -10.62 -0.72 1.36
C TYR A 38 -9.55 -1.58 2.05
N ALA A 39 -8.52 -0.95 2.64
CA ALA A 39 -7.44 -1.62 3.33
C ALA A 39 -7.94 -2.53 4.47
N ASP A 40 -8.98 -2.10 5.21
CA ASP A 40 -9.65 -2.92 6.23
C ASP A 40 -10.28 -4.19 5.66
N ARG A 41 -10.88 -4.11 4.46
CA ARG A 41 -11.57 -5.26 3.83
C ARG A 41 -10.61 -6.29 3.26
N THR A 42 -9.41 -5.86 2.88
CA THR A 42 -8.40 -6.69 2.21
C THR A 42 -7.19 -7.00 3.09
N ASP A 43 -7.24 -6.61 4.37
CA ASP A 43 -6.21 -6.78 5.39
C ASP A 43 -4.78 -6.42 4.91
N TRP A 44 -4.65 -5.23 4.31
CA TRP A 44 -3.37 -4.76 3.78
C TRP A 44 -2.29 -4.58 4.84
N ALA A 45 -2.69 -4.34 6.10
CA ALA A 45 -1.77 -4.31 7.22
C ALA A 45 -1.10 -5.67 7.43
N ALA A 46 -1.86 -6.77 7.42
CA ALA A 46 -1.30 -8.12 7.54
C ALA A 46 -0.41 -8.48 6.34
N LEU A 47 -0.76 -8.06 5.11
CA LEU A 47 0.13 -8.21 3.94
C LEU A 47 1.45 -7.46 4.11
N CYS A 48 1.40 -6.21 4.59
CA CYS A 48 2.60 -5.40 4.83
C CYS A 48 3.43 -5.94 6.00
N GLU A 49 2.80 -6.59 6.98
CA GLU A 49 3.50 -7.29 8.06
C GLU A 49 4.22 -8.54 7.55
N ALA A 50 3.55 -9.34 6.72
CA ALA A 50 4.13 -10.55 6.11
C ALA A 50 5.28 -10.23 5.14
N PHE A 51 5.19 -9.10 4.44
CA PHE A 51 6.20 -8.63 3.48
C PHE A 51 6.71 -7.23 3.87
N PRO A 52 7.72 -7.13 4.77
CA PRO A 52 8.12 -5.87 5.39
C PRO A 52 8.70 -4.80 4.45
N LEU A 53 9.00 -5.14 3.19
CA LEU A 53 9.45 -4.19 2.17
C LEU A 53 8.41 -3.98 1.06
N ALA A 54 7.27 -4.66 1.14
CA ALA A 54 6.20 -4.53 0.17
C ALA A 54 5.28 -3.35 0.49
N HIS A 55 4.83 -2.71 -0.57
CA HIS A 55 3.74 -1.74 -0.55
C HIS A 55 2.70 -2.15 -1.59
N VAL A 56 1.46 -1.76 -1.33
CA VAL A 56 0.36 -2.02 -2.24
C VAL A 56 0.42 -1.05 -3.41
N THR A 57 0.28 -1.59 -4.62
CA THR A 57 0.39 -0.87 -5.90
C THR A 57 -0.67 -1.40 -6.88
N GLY A 58 -0.48 -1.20 -8.18
CA GLY A 58 -1.33 -1.79 -9.21
C GLY A 58 -2.75 -1.23 -9.19
N MET A 59 -3.66 -1.95 -9.81
CA MET A 59 -5.08 -1.63 -9.76
C MET A 59 -5.63 -1.60 -8.34
N GLN A 60 -5.07 -2.37 -7.41
CA GLN A 60 -5.49 -2.35 -6.00
C GLN A 60 -5.42 -0.94 -5.37
N SER A 61 -4.31 -0.21 -5.56
CA SER A 61 -4.22 1.15 -5.01
C SER A 61 -5.14 2.14 -5.73
N ALA A 62 -5.43 1.95 -7.03
CA ALA A 62 -6.42 2.76 -7.76
C ALA A 62 -7.87 2.48 -7.32
N ILE A 63 -8.21 1.20 -7.09
CA ILE A 63 -9.52 0.77 -6.58
C ILE A 63 -9.75 1.34 -5.17
N ALA A 64 -8.74 1.23 -4.31
CA ALA A 64 -8.82 1.76 -2.94
C ALA A 64 -9.03 3.28 -2.90
N ARG A 65 -8.57 4.01 -3.92
CA ARG A 65 -8.79 5.45 -4.08
C ARG A 65 -10.12 5.80 -4.78
N GLY A 66 -10.88 4.80 -5.23
CA GLY A 66 -12.13 5.01 -5.96
C GLY A 66 -11.94 5.55 -7.38
N TRP A 67 -10.74 5.43 -7.96
CA TRP A 67 -10.46 5.88 -9.33
C TRP A 67 -11.01 4.93 -10.40
N THR A 68 -11.32 3.69 -10.00
CA THR A 68 -11.88 2.66 -10.87
C THR A 68 -12.84 1.77 -10.08
N SER A 69 -13.81 1.18 -10.78
CA SER A 69 -14.76 0.19 -10.26
C SER A 69 -14.29 -1.26 -10.45
N ALA A 70 -13.08 -1.47 -10.98
CA ALA A 70 -12.51 -2.80 -11.19
C ALA A 70 -12.50 -3.63 -9.90
N LYS A 71 -12.67 -4.94 -10.03
CA LYS A 71 -12.69 -5.88 -8.89
C LYS A 71 -11.41 -6.71 -8.87
N SER A 72 -10.67 -6.65 -7.78
CA SER A 72 -9.45 -7.44 -7.53
C SER A 72 -9.54 -8.31 -6.27
N HIS A 73 -10.76 -8.75 -5.91
CA HIS A 73 -10.96 -9.54 -4.70
C HIS A 73 -10.17 -10.87 -4.78
N GLY A 74 -9.32 -11.14 -3.80
CA GLY A 74 -8.44 -12.32 -3.77
C GLY A 74 -7.10 -12.16 -4.51
N LEU A 75 -6.84 -11.00 -5.12
CA LEU A 75 -5.57 -10.69 -5.80
C LEU A 75 -4.86 -9.54 -5.09
N GLY A 76 -3.71 -9.80 -4.48
CA GLY A 76 -2.81 -8.79 -3.90
C GLY A 76 -1.83 -8.26 -4.94
N GLN A 77 -1.81 -6.95 -5.18
CA GLN A 77 -0.86 -6.32 -6.11
C GLN A 77 0.19 -5.56 -5.31
N LEU A 78 1.37 -6.16 -5.22
CA LEU A 78 2.43 -5.72 -4.33
C LEU A 78 3.68 -5.39 -5.12
N SER A 79 4.49 -4.49 -4.57
CA SER A 79 5.80 -4.19 -5.11
C SER A 79 6.82 -4.10 -3.98
N GLN A 80 7.98 -4.75 -4.19
CA GLN A 80 9.12 -4.72 -3.27
C GLN A 80 10.41 -4.98 -4.07
N PRO A 81 11.60 -4.70 -3.51
CA PRO A 81 12.86 -4.96 -4.20
C PRO A 81 12.96 -6.41 -4.70
N GLU A 82 13.35 -6.61 -5.95
CA GLU A 82 13.39 -7.93 -6.62
C GLU A 82 14.30 -8.96 -5.92
N ARG A 83 15.26 -8.50 -5.10
CA ARG A 83 16.10 -9.37 -4.27
C ARG A 83 15.35 -10.06 -3.12
N MET A 84 14.13 -9.62 -2.81
CA MET A 84 13.32 -10.16 -1.72
C MET A 84 12.47 -11.34 -2.20
N PRO A 85 12.10 -12.28 -1.33
CA PRO A 85 11.20 -13.37 -1.69
C PRO A 85 9.83 -12.86 -2.16
N GLN A 86 9.45 -13.21 -3.38
CA GLN A 86 8.19 -12.83 -4.03
C GLN A 86 7.34 -14.08 -4.30
N PRO A 87 6.72 -14.68 -3.26
CA PRO A 87 5.89 -15.87 -3.45
C PRO A 87 4.62 -15.51 -4.26
N PRO A 88 4.14 -16.40 -5.14
CA PRO A 88 2.96 -16.13 -5.96
C PRO A 88 1.64 -16.15 -5.17
N LYS A 89 1.66 -16.54 -3.89
CA LYS A 89 0.48 -16.62 -3.02
C LYS A 89 0.82 -16.30 -1.57
N TRP A 90 -0.18 -15.84 -0.83
CA TRP A 90 -0.13 -15.69 0.63
C TRP A 90 -1.51 -15.97 1.23
N GLY A 91 -1.62 -17.02 2.04
CA GLY A 91 -2.93 -17.52 2.48
C GLY A 91 -3.81 -17.87 1.27
N ASP A 92 -5.00 -17.29 1.23
CA ASP A 92 -5.96 -17.47 0.12
C ASP A 92 -5.80 -16.41 -0.99
N TYR A 93 -4.80 -15.53 -0.91
CA TYR A 93 -4.54 -14.50 -1.90
C TYR A 93 -3.54 -14.99 -2.96
N ASP A 94 -3.87 -14.77 -4.23
CA ASP A 94 -2.88 -14.72 -5.30
C ASP A 94 -2.12 -13.39 -5.19
N ILE A 95 -0.80 -13.40 -5.38
CA ILE A 95 0.02 -12.19 -5.37
C ILE A 95 0.60 -11.95 -6.75
N ASP A 96 0.33 -10.76 -7.26
CA ASP A 96 0.91 -10.21 -8.48
C ASP A 96 1.98 -9.17 -8.09
N TRP A 97 3.23 -9.47 -8.49
CA TRP A 97 4.41 -8.69 -8.10
C TRP A 97 4.78 -7.71 -9.20
N PHE A 98 4.70 -6.42 -8.87
CA PHE A 98 5.14 -5.35 -9.74
C PHE A 98 6.62 -5.03 -9.48
N PRO A 99 7.42 -4.79 -10.54
CA PRO A 99 8.82 -4.40 -10.39
C PRO A 99 8.97 -3.17 -9.48
N ALA A 100 9.89 -3.27 -8.51
CA ALA A 100 10.23 -2.16 -7.63
C ALA A 100 11.73 -1.93 -7.61
N TRP A 101 12.12 -0.67 -7.68
CA TRP A 101 13.46 -0.24 -7.31
C TRP A 101 13.58 -0.05 -5.80
N ASN A 102 14.81 0.00 -5.31
CA ASN A 102 15.14 0.08 -3.88
C ASN A 102 14.64 1.34 -3.17
N LEU A 103 14.10 2.32 -3.90
CA LEU A 103 13.70 3.60 -3.35
C LEU A 103 12.19 3.60 -3.05
N PRO A 104 11.78 3.85 -1.79
CA PRO A 104 10.38 3.95 -1.40
C PRO A 104 9.76 5.31 -1.79
N TRP A 105 10.24 5.94 -2.86
CA TRP A 105 9.69 7.22 -3.33
C TRP A 105 8.20 7.04 -3.65
N GLY A 106 7.37 8.00 -3.23
CA GLY A 106 5.93 7.96 -3.48
C GLY A 106 5.23 6.76 -2.84
N VAL A 107 5.72 6.28 -1.70
CA VAL A 107 5.01 5.31 -0.85
C VAL A 107 4.47 6.04 0.38
N GLU A 108 3.17 5.92 0.59
CA GLU A 108 2.47 6.44 1.76
C GLU A 108 2.40 5.35 2.85
N MET A 109 2.72 5.71 4.08
CA MET A 109 2.42 4.91 5.25
C MET A 109 1.09 5.37 5.85
N ARG A 110 0.21 4.42 6.14
CA ARG A 110 -1.11 4.70 6.70
C ARG A 110 -1.45 3.70 7.80
N LEU A 111 -2.48 4.03 8.57
CA LEU A 111 -3.04 3.17 9.60
C LEU A 111 -4.41 2.67 9.16
N ASP A 112 -4.68 1.39 9.42
CA ASP A 112 -6.00 0.79 9.26
C ASP A 112 -6.90 1.14 10.47
N SER A 113 -8.15 0.66 10.46
CA SER A 113 -9.10 0.90 11.56
C SER A 113 -8.67 0.30 12.91
N ALA A 114 -7.74 -0.66 12.91
CA ALA A 114 -7.14 -1.29 14.08
C ALA A 114 -5.80 -0.65 14.48
N ALA A 115 -5.44 0.49 13.88
CA ALA A 115 -4.17 1.19 14.08
C ALA A 115 -2.92 0.39 13.69
N ARG A 116 -3.05 -0.57 12.77
CA ARG A 116 -1.93 -1.30 12.17
C ARG A 116 -1.42 -0.55 10.94
N THR A 117 -0.10 -0.54 10.76
CA THR A 117 0.53 0.16 9.64
C THR A 117 0.43 -0.64 8.35
N PHE A 118 0.06 0.02 7.26
CA PHE A 118 0.21 -0.49 5.90
C PHE A 118 0.86 0.55 4.99
N ARG A 119 1.41 0.07 3.87
CA ARG A 119 2.11 0.90 2.87
C ARG A 119 1.39 0.81 1.55
N VAL A 120 1.17 1.94 0.89
CA VAL A 120 0.46 2.04 -0.39
C VAL A 120 1.13 3.07 -1.29
N ALA A 121 1.17 2.84 -2.60
CA ALA A 121 1.66 3.82 -3.55
C ALA A 121 0.84 5.12 -3.47
N SER A 122 1.50 6.28 -3.41
CA SER A 122 0.89 7.60 -3.44
C SER A 122 0.15 7.83 -4.76
N PRO A 123 -0.75 8.83 -4.84
CA PRO A 123 -1.41 9.20 -6.09
C PRO A 123 -0.42 9.42 -7.26
N GLU A 124 0.66 10.16 -7.04
CA GLU A 124 1.66 10.48 -8.07
C GLU A 124 2.41 9.25 -8.53
N ARG A 125 2.86 8.41 -7.58
CA ARG A 125 3.51 7.15 -7.91
C ARG A 125 2.56 6.25 -8.68
N LYS A 126 1.30 6.18 -8.26
CA LYS A 126 0.31 5.34 -8.94
C LYS A 126 0.08 5.78 -10.39
N LEU A 127 0.02 7.07 -10.65
CA LEU A 127 -0.09 7.58 -12.03
C LEU A 127 1.10 7.16 -12.90
N LEU A 128 2.31 7.21 -12.37
CA LEU A 128 3.51 6.72 -13.09
C LEU A 128 3.48 5.20 -13.28
N GLU A 129 3.09 4.45 -12.26
CA GLU A 129 3.01 2.98 -12.32
C GLU A 129 1.92 2.50 -13.29
N LEU A 130 0.85 3.27 -13.49
CA LEU A 130 -0.14 2.99 -14.54
C LEU A 130 0.48 3.09 -15.92
N VAL A 131 1.23 4.17 -16.18
CA VAL A 131 1.89 4.38 -17.48
C VAL A 131 2.95 3.33 -17.74
N VAL A 132 3.80 3.02 -16.75
CA VAL A 132 4.91 2.06 -16.93
C VAL A 132 4.41 0.63 -17.10
N ASN A 133 3.30 0.27 -16.47
CA ASN A 133 2.77 -1.10 -16.49
C ASN A 133 1.48 -1.22 -17.30
N GLU A 134 1.22 -0.30 -18.23
CA GLU A 134 0.00 -0.26 -19.05
C GLU A 134 -0.32 -1.64 -19.67
N ALA A 135 0.68 -2.26 -20.29
CA ALA A 135 0.55 -3.59 -20.90
C ALA A 135 0.17 -4.71 -19.92
N HIS A 136 0.39 -4.52 -18.62
CA HIS A 136 0.05 -5.50 -17.57
C HIS A 136 -1.41 -5.41 -17.13
N TYR A 137 -2.06 -4.26 -17.34
CA TYR A 137 -3.45 -4.05 -16.93
C TYR A 137 -4.48 -4.45 -17.99
N GLY A 138 -4.03 -4.68 -19.24
CA GLY A 138 -4.88 -5.03 -20.37
C GLY A 138 -5.55 -3.79 -20.99
N GLU A 139 -6.18 -3.99 -22.15
CA GLU A 139 -7.02 -2.98 -22.79
C GLU A 139 -8.38 -2.92 -22.10
N ASP A 140 -8.97 -1.73 -22.00
CA ASP A 140 -10.35 -1.59 -21.54
C ASP A 140 -11.29 -2.17 -22.61
N ASP A 141 -12.17 -3.11 -22.23
CA ASP A 141 -13.15 -3.73 -23.14
C ASP A 141 -14.25 -2.74 -23.59
N VAL A 142 -14.15 -1.47 -23.21
CA VAL A 142 -14.97 -0.39 -23.76
C VAL A 142 -14.48 -0.10 -25.18
N ALA A 143 -15.01 -0.85 -26.15
CA ALA A 143 -14.97 -0.44 -27.54
C ALA A 143 -15.53 0.99 -27.63
N GLU A 144 -14.68 1.97 -27.96
CA GLU A 144 -15.18 3.30 -28.34
C GLU A 144 -16.13 3.10 -29.54
N ALA A 145 -17.39 3.44 -29.32
CA ALA A 145 -18.45 3.33 -30.33
C ALA A 145 -18.31 4.38 -31.43
#